data_AF-A0A965K5X6-F1
#
_entry.id   AF-A0A965K5X6-F1
#
_cell.length_a   1.000
_cell.length_b   1.000
_cell.length_c   1.000
_cell.angle_alpha   90.00
_cell.angle_beta   90.00
_cell.angle_gamma   90.00
#
_symmetry.space_group_name_H-M   'P 1'
#
loop_
_entity.id
_entity.type
_entity.pdbx_description
1 polymer ?
#
loop_
_entity_poly.entity_id
_entity_poly.type
_entity_poly.pdbx_seq_one_letter_code
_entity_poly.pdbx_strand_id
1 'polypeptide(L)'
;MSLVSSRPITPGQRFLTRVKTEGLHKGRPERQLLESNHRARGRNCYGRITSRRRGGGHKKLYRTIDFRRDRLDQPASVLRLEYDPNRTAHLALLEYADKSLSYILAPDGLKVGDVVVSTTKPQDQLTPGLSLPLRLIAPATFIHCIELEPGKGAQIARSAGGYAQLLGIEA
;
A
#
# COMPACT_ATOMS: atom_id res chain seq x y z
N MET A 1 -15.87 -1.14 0.07
CA MET A 1 -15.68 0.21 -0.52
C MET A 1 -16.93 0.52 -1.34
N SER A 2 -17.57 1.67 -1.15
CA SER A 2 -18.81 2.00 -1.86
C SER A 2 -18.62 3.16 -2.83
N LEU A 3 -19.29 3.08 -3.98
CA LEU A 3 -19.34 4.16 -4.96
C LEU A 3 -20.60 4.99 -4.69
N VAL A 4 -20.42 6.29 -4.47
CA VAL A 4 -21.50 7.23 -4.18
C VAL A 4 -21.61 8.23 -5.33
N SER A 5 -22.75 8.18 -6.03
CA SER A 5 -23.08 9.14 -7.08
C SER A 5 -23.53 10.47 -6.47
N SER A 6 -23.07 11.58 -7.06
CA SER A 6 -23.45 12.91 -6.60
C SER A 6 -24.83 13.31 -7.13
N ARG A 7 -25.61 14.09 -6.35
CA ARG A 7 -26.84 14.72 -6.87
C ARG A 7 -26.47 15.71 -7.99
N PRO A 8 -27.19 15.76 -9.11
CA PRO A 8 -26.85 16.57 -10.27
C PRO A 8 -27.27 18.05 -10.08
N ILE A 9 -26.80 18.71 -9.01
CA ILE A 9 -27.11 20.11 -8.71
C ILE A 9 -26.42 21.04 -9.72
N THR A 10 -25.22 20.65 -10.18
CA THR A 10 -24.47 21.37 -11.23
C THR A 10 -24.10 20.42 -12.38
N PRO A 11 -23.89 20.93 -13.61
CA PRO A 11 -23.48 20.09 -14.74
C PRO A 11 -22.21 19.25 -14.45
N GLY A 12 -21.24 19.82 -13.74
CA GLY A 12 -20.01 19.13 -13.35
C GLY A 12 -20.20 18.01 -12.32
N GLN A 13 -21.28 18.02 -11.54
CA GLN A 13 -21.59 16.98 -10.56
C GLN A 13 -22.42 15.82 -11.15
N ARG A 14 -23.06 16.00 -12.31
CA ARG A 14 -23.97 15.02 -12.91
C ARG A 14 -23.37 13.62 -13.06
N PHE A 15 -22.10 13.54 -13.45
CA PHE A 15 -21.37 12.28 -13.66
C PHE A 15 -20.30 12.04 -12.59
N LEU A 16 -20.27 12.85 -11.53
CA LEU A 16 -19.26 12.74 -10.48
C LEU A 16 -19.62 11.60 -9.53
N THR A 17 -18.83 10.54 -9.58
CA THR A 17 -18.86 9.44 -8.62
C THR A 17 -17.67 9.54 -7.68
N ARG A 18 -17.91 9.38 -6.37
CA ARG A 18 -16.86 9.39 -5.34
C ARG A 18 -16.74 8.02 -4.72
N VAL A 19 -15.52 7.65 -4.37
CA VAL A 19 -15.23 6.46 -3.57
C VAL A 19 -15.36 6.83 -2.10
N LYS A 20 -16.25 6.14 -1.38
CA LYS A 20 -16.35 6.24 0.08
C LYS A 20 -15.76 4.97 0.69
N THR A 21 -14.67 5.15 1.44
CA THR A 21 -14.05 4.11 2.25
C THR A 21 -14.27 4.45 3.72
N GLU A 22 -14.94 3.56 4.42
CA GLU A 22 -15.19 3.70 5.86
C GLU A 22 -14.00 3.15 6.65
N GLY A 23 -13.79 3.64 7.88
CA GLY A 23 -12.67 3.21 8.73
C GLY A 23 -11.31 3.84 8.42
N LEU A 24 -11.20 4.70 7.40
CA LEU A 24 -9.98 5.47 7.16
C LEU A 24 -9.77 6.55 8.22
N HIS A 25 -8.52 6.71 8.65
CA HIS A 25 -8.10 7.75 9.58
C HIS A 25 -8.36 9.15 9.00
N LYS A 26 -9.02 10.00 9.79
CA LYS A 26 -9.36 11.38 9.41
C LYS A 26 -8.30 12.41 9.80
N GLY A 27 -7.33 12.02 10.63
CA GLY A 27 -6.29 12.90 11.14
C GLY A 27 -5.08 13.04 10.20
N ARG A 28 -3.99 13.56 10.75
CA ARG A 28 -2.72 13.73 10.02
C ARG A 28 -1.97 12.39 9.95
N PRO A 29 -1.19 12.16 8.88
CA PRO A 29 -0.31 11.00 8.81
C PRO A 29 0.83 11.10 9.83
N GLU A 30 1.52 9.98 10.06
CA GLU A 30 2.59 9.87 11.04
C GLU A 30 3.81 10.71 10.64
N ARG A 31 4.23 11.65 11.50
CA ARG A 31 5.20 12.68 11.11
C ARG A 31 6.58 12.11 10.80
N GLN A 32 6.99 11.06 11.51
CA GLN A 32 8.31 10.45 11.34
C GLN A 32 8.47 9.71 10.01
N LEU A 33 7.36 9.30 9.39
CA LEU A 33 7.33 8.53 8.15
C LEU A 33 6.97 9.38 6.92
N LEU A 34 7.15 10.70 7.01
CA LEU A 34 6.85 11.66 5.94
C LEU A 34 8.11 12.25 5.33
N GLU A 35 8.09 12.35 4.01
CA GLU A 35 9.13 12.99 3.23
C GLU A 35 8.56 14.08 2.31
N SER A 36 9.35 15.13 2.09
CA SER A 36 9.02 16.14 1.10
C SER A 36 9.23 15.56 -0.31
N ASN A 37 8.19 15.57 -1.13
CA ASN A 37 8.25 15.06 -2.49
C ASN A 37 8.13 16.19 -3.50
N HIS A 38 9.27 16.59 -4.08
CA HIS A 38 9.27 17.53 -5.19
C HIS A 38 8.88 16.82 -6.50
N ARG A 39 7.74 17.23 -7.07
CA ARG A 39 7.25 16.65 -8.33
C ARG A 39 7.99 17.28 -9.52
N ALA A 40 8.61 16.45 -10.35
CA ALA A 40 9.30 16.89 -11.58
C ALA A 40 8.38 17.46 -12.66
N ARG A 41 7.05 17.33 -12.52
CA ARG A 41 6.02 17.86 -13.46
C ARG A 41 6.29 17.48 -14.93
N GLY A 42 6.83 16.27 -15.16
CA GLY A 42 7.10 15.74 -16.50
C GLY A 42 8.39 16.21 -17.16
N ARG A 43 9.27 16.91 -16.42
CA ARG A 43 10.57 17.38 -16.91
C ARG A 43 11.70 16.49 -16.40
N ASN A 44 12.75 16.32 -17.19
CA ASN A 44 13.98 15.61 -16.80
C ASN A 44 15.03 16.55 -16.18
N CYS A 45 16.24 16.04 -15.89
CA CYS A 45 17.36 16.79 -15.34
C CYS A 45 17.83 17.97 -16.22
N TYR A 46 17.61 17.91 -17.54
CA TYR A 46 17.90 19.00 -18.47
C TYR A 46 16.78 20.05 -18.57
N GLY A 47 15.73 19.92 -17.75
CA GLY A 47 14.56 20.81 -17.79
C GLY A 47 13.68 20.64 -19.03
N ARG A 48 13.87 19.57 -19.82
CA ARG A 48 13.07 19.27 -21.01
C ARG A 48 11.85 18.43 -20.64
N ILE A 49 10.71 18.67 -21.29
CA ILE A 49 9.49 17.86 -21.10
C ILE A 49 9.71 16.50 -21.76
N THR A 50 9.84 15.45 -20.96
CA THR A 50 9.94 14.05 -21.42
C THR A 50 8.63 13.30 -21.24
N SER A 51 7.79 13.71 -20.28
CA SER A 51 6.46 13.14 -20.03
C SER A 51 5.39 14.23 -20.14
N ARG A 52 4.56 14.14 -21.19
CA ARG A 52 3.48 15.11 -21.47
C ARG A 52 2.32 14.95 -20.49
N ARG A 53 1.47 15.98 -20.38
CA ARG A 53 0.25 16.01 -19.53
C ARG A 53 0.53 15.80 -18.03
N ARG A 54 1.72 16.18 -17.58
CA ARG A 54 2.10 16.21 -16.17
C ARG A 54 2.33 17.67 -15.75
N GLY A 55 1.75 18.08 -14.62
CA GLY A 55 1.82 19.46 -14.14
C GLY A 55 0.64 19.78 -13.22
N GLY A 56 0.76 20.82 -12.40
CA GLY A 56 -0.27 21.23 -11.44
C GLY A 56 -0.63 20.15 -10.40
N GLY A 57 -1.83 20.27 -9.86
CA GLY A 57 -2.37 19.38 -8.81
C GLY A 57 -1.91 19.76 -7.40
N HIS A 58 -2.64 19.25 -6.41
CA HIS A 58 -2.40 19.54 -4.99
C HIS A 58 -1.01 19.07 -4.54
N LYS A 59 -0.41 19.79 -3.59
CA LYS A 59 0.87 19.41 -2.95
C LYS A 59 0.67 18.11 -2.15
N LYS A 60 1.62 17.19 -2.23
CA LYS A 60 1.55 15.88 -1.57
C LYS A 60 2.85 15.65 -0.81
N LEU A 61 2.73 15.08 0.38
CA LEU A 61 3.87 14.53 1.12
C LEU A 61 3.99 13.05 0.75
N TYR A 62 5.21 12.56 0.61
CA TYR A 62 5.45 11.14 0.42
C TYR A 62 5.41 10.45 1.78
N ARG A 63 4.81 9.26 1.82
CA ARG A 63 4.86 8.37 2.98
C ARG A 63 5.80 7.23 2.66
N THR A 64 6.81 7.09 3.50
CA THR A 64 7.81 6.03 3.41
C THR A 64 7.14 4.71 3.78
N ILE A 65 7.11 3.78 2.83
CA ILE A 65 6.49 2.46 2.99
C ILE A 65 7.60 1.42 3.13
N ASP A 66 7.39 0.47 4.01
CA ASP A 66 8.17 -0.75 4.07
C ASP A 66 7.70 -1.74 2.99
N PHE A 67 8.42 -1.76 1.87
CA PHE A 67 8.22 -2.75 0.80
C PHE A 67 9.08 -4.01 0.96
N ARG A 68 10.02 -4.02 1.92
CA ARG A 68 10.96 -5.14 2.10
C ARG A 68 10.51 -6.11 3.19
N ARG A 69 9.81 -5.62 4.22
CA ARG A 69 9.33 -6.42 5.35
C ARG A 69 10.47 -7.17 6.05
N ASP A 70 11.63 -6.51 6.19
CA ASP A 70 12.88 -7.08 6.72
C ASP A 70 12.83 -7.42 8.23
N ARG A 71 11.83 -6.93 8.96
CA ARG A 71 11.63 -7.23 10.39
C ARG A 71 11.02 -8.62 10.56
N LEU A 72 11.86 -9.65 10.51
CA LEU A 72 11.47 -11.05 10.63
C LEU A 72 11.09 -11.43 12.08
N ASP A 73 10.09 -12.29 12.21
CA ASP A 73 9.56 -12.87 13.45
C ASP A 73 9.13 -11.82 14.51
N GLN A 74 8.91 -10.58 14.10
CA GLN A 74 8.44 -9.49 14.95
C GLN A 74 6.97 -9.17 14.62
N PRO A 75 6.01 -9.56 15.47
CA PRO A 75 4.62 -9.20 15.27
C PRO A 75 4.42 -7.70 15.45
N ALA A 76 3.59 -7.11 14.60
CA ALA A 76 3.16 -5.72 14.69
C ALA A 76 1.64 -5.63 14.69
N SER A 77 1.10 -4.72 15.51
CA SER A 77 -0.33 -4.42 15.56
C SER A 77 -0.69 -3.35 14.52
N VAL A 78 -1.86 -3.50 13.89
CA VAL A 78 -2.39 -2.49 12.97
C VAL A 78 -3.06 -1.38 13.78
N LEU A 79 -2.44 -0.21 13.84
CA LEU A 79 -2.99 0.93 14.57
C LEU A 79 -4.14 1.60 13.85
N ARG A 80 -4.00 1.82 12.53
CA ARG A 80 -4.99 2.52 11.71
C ARG A 80 -4.75 2.32 10.23
N LEU A 81 -5.83 2.45 9.46
CA LEU A 81 -5.79 2.49 7.99
C LEU A 81 -5.83 3.95 7.51
N GLU A 82 -4.99 4.30 6.55
CA GLU A 82 -4.83 5.67 6.07
C GLU A 82 -4.94 5.80 4.55
N TYR A 83 -5.55 6.91 4.11
CA TYR A 83 -5.55 7.33 2.71
C TYR A 83 -4.18 7.88 2.31
N ASP A 84 -3.51 7.33 1.29
CA ASP A 84 -2.28 7.92 0.74
C ASP A 84 -2.51 8.60 -0.63
N PRO A 85 -2.08 9.87 -0.81
CA PRO A 85 -2.28 10.57 -2.07
C PRO A 85 -1.29 10.20 -3.19
N ASN A 86 -0.24 9.41 -2.92
CA ASN A 86 0.82 9.09 -3.88
C ASN A 86 0.58 7.77 -4.62
N ARG A 87 -0.38 6.96 -4.18
CA ARG A 87 -0.76 5.68 -4.79
C ARG A 87 -2.27 5.46 -4.75
N THR A 88 -2.72 4.37 -5.34
CA THR A 88 -4.15 3.99 -5.34
C THR A 88 -4.54 3.18 -4.11
N ALA A 89 -3.65 2.33 -3.61
CA ALA A 89 -3.89 1.51 -2.42
C ALA A 89 -3.87 2.34 -1.12
N HIS A 90 -4.63 1.87 -0.12
CA HIS A 90 -4.56 2.41 1.24
C HIS A 90 -3.32 1.88 1.97
N LEU A 91 -2.92 2.55 3.04
CA LEU A 91 -1.83 2.11 3.92
C LEU A 91 -2.37 1.63 5.25
N ALA A 92 -1.67 0.67 5.84
CA ALA A 92 -1.82 0.34 7.26
C ALA A 92 -0.61 0.89 8.01
N LEU A 93 -0.85 1.65 9.08
CA LEU A 93 0.18 2.02 10.04
C LEU A 93 0.32 0.88 11.04
N LEU A 94 1.54 0.36 11.15
CA LEU A 94 1.89 -0.71 12.05
C LEU A 94 2.66 -0.16 13.25
N GLU A 95 2.44 -0.76 14.42
CA GLU A 95 3.25 -0.56 15.61
C GLU A 95 3.87 -1.90 16.03
N TYR A 96 5.18 -1.92 16.16
CA TYR A 96 5.94 -3.06 16.65
C TYR A 96 6.08 -2.99 18.17
N ALA A 97 6.47 -4.09 18.81
CA ALA A 97 6.68 -4.15 20.26
C ALA A 97 7.73 -3.15 20.78
N ASP A 98 8.69 -2.76 19.94
CA ASP A 98 9.71 -1.74 20.21
C ASP A 98 9.19 -0.28 20.07
N LYS A 99 7.88 -0.10 19.83
CA LYS A 99 7.20 1.18 19.53
C LYS A 99 7.66 1.85 18.24
N SER A 100 8.40 1.13 17.39
CA SER A 100 8.69 1.62 16.06
C SER A 100 7.44 1.52 15.18
N LEU A 101 7.34 2.44 14.23
CA LEU A 101 6.20 2.56 13.33
C LEU A 101 6.64 2.32 11.89
N SER A 102 5.82 1.60 11.13
CA SER A 102 6.05 1.40 9.70
C SER A 102 4.73 1.47 8.95
N TYR A 103 4.75 2.00 7.72
CA TYR A 103 3.63 1.84 6.80
C TYR A 103 3.82 0.59 5.94
N ILE A 104 2.76 -0.17 5.76
CA ILE A 104 2.65 -1.18 4.70
C ILE A 104 1.45 -0.87 3.79
N LEU A 105 1.40 -1.49 2.62
CA LEU A 105 0.15 -1.50 1.85
C LEU A 105 -0.92 -2.26 2.64
N ALA A 106 -2.12 -1.70 2.72
CA ALA A 106 -3.25 -2.36 3.36
C ALA A 106 -3.81 -3.44 2.41
N PRO A 107 -3.66 -4.74 2.75
CA PRO A 107 -4.30 -5.81 2.01
C PRO A 107 -5.81 -5.78 2.23
N ASP A 108 -6.54 -6.44 1.34
CA ASP A 108 -7.97 -6.63 1.53
C ASP A 108 -8.25 -7.50 2.76
N GLY A 109 -9.29 -7.14 3.51
CA GLY A 109 -9.65 -7.82 4.76
C GLY A 109 -8.85 -7.43 6.01
N LEU A 110 -7.73 -6.69 5.89
CA LEU A 110 -6.97 -6.23 7.07
C LEU A 110 -7.73 -5.16 7.86
N LYS A 111 -7.86 -5.36 9.17
CA LYS A 111 -8.57 -4.46 10.08
C LYS A 111 -7.63 -3.85 11.12
N VAL A 112 -8.13 -2.79 11.76
CA VAL A 112 -7.46 -2.19 12.90
C VAL A 112 -7.49 -3.16 14.08
N GLY A 113 -6.35 -3.34 14.74
CA GLY A 113 -6.16 -4.30 15.83
C GLY A 113 -5.62 -5.67 15.38
N ASP A 114 -5.63 -5.97 14.09
CA ASP A 114 -5.04 -7.21 13.59
C ASP A 114 -3.51 -7.23 13.82
N VAL A 115 -2.95 -8.43 13.95
CA VAL A 115 -1.52 -8.64 14.08
C VAL A 115 -0.96 -9.14 12.77
N VAL A 116 0.07 -8.46 12.27
CA VAL A 116 0.80 -8.85 11.06
C VAL A 116 2.22 -9.24 11.41
N VAL A 117 2.76 -10.23 10.72
CA VAL A 117 4.12 -10.72 10.93
C VAL A 117 4.79 -10.96 9.58
N SER A 118 6.10 -10.76 9.53
CA SER A 118 6.97 -11.21 8.44
C SER A 118 7.80 -12.36 8.98
N THR A 119 7.85 -13.50 8.30
CA THR A 119 8.61 -14.66 8.79
C THR A 119 9.17 -15.50 7.65
N THR A 120 10.25 -16.21 7.95
CA THR A 120 10.85 -17.21 7.06
C THR A 120 10.52 -18.63 7.49
N LYS A 121 9.63 -18.80 8.47
CA LYS A 121 9.16 -20.09 8.97
C LYS A 121 7.83 -20.45 8.31
N PRO A 122 7.54 -21.74 8.09
CA PRO A 122 6.22 -22.17 7.65
C PRO A 122 5.16 -21.72 8.67
N GLN A 123 3.97 -21.37 8.18
CA GLN A 123 2.84 -20.95 8.98
C GLN A 123 1.63 -21.82 8.63
N ASP A 124 0.89 -22.24 9.65
CA ASP A 124 -0.26 -23.12 9.46
C ASP A 124 -1.46 -22.38 8.83
N GLN A 125 -1.59 -21.08 9.12
CA GLN A 125 -2.68 -20.26 8.61
C GLN A 125 -2.14 -19.03 7.88
N LEU A 126 -2.60 -18.83 6.64
CA LEU A 126 -2.30 -17.64 5.85
C LEU A 126 -3.31 -16.53 6.18
N THR A 127 -2.85 -15.51 6.90
CA THR A 127 -3.65 -14.33 7.26
C THR A 127 -3.32 -13.12 6.38
N PRO A 128 -4.26 -12.20 6.15
CA PRO A 128 -3.96 -10.95 5.42
C PRO A 128 -2.84 -10.15 6.09
N GLY A 129 -1.84 -9.73 5.30
CA GLY A 129 -0.69 -8.96 5.80
C GLY A 129 0.50 -9.80 6.29
N LEU A 130 0.34 -11.13 6.34
CA LEU A 130 1.45 -12.06 6.51
C LEU A 130 2.41 -11.96 5.32
N SER A 131 3.72 -11.86 5.59
CA SER A 131 4.76 -11.85 4.56
C SER A 131 5.64 -13.08 4.72
N LEU A 132 5.77 -13.84 3.63
CA LEU A 132 6.54 -15.09 3.55
C LEU A 132 7.35 -15.13 2.25
N PRO A 133 8.50 -15.81 2.23
CA PRO A 133 9.14 -16.25 1.00
C PRO A 133 8.19 -17.09 0.14
N LEU A 134 8.19 -16.88 -1.19
CA LEU A 134 7.29 -17.58 -2.12
C LEU A 134 7.35 -19.11 -2.00
N ARG A 135 8.52 -19.68 -1.69
CA ARG A 135 8.72 -21.13 -1.50
C ARG A 135 7.88 -21.74 -0.37
N LEU A 136 7.42 -20.93 0.59
CA LEU A 136 6.65 -21.37 1.76
C LEU A 136 5.15 -21.14 1.60
N ILE A 137 4.74 -20.48 0.52
CA ILE A 137 3.34 -20.16 0.27
C ILE A 137 2.72 -21.32 -0.51
N ALA A 138 1.53 -21.76 -0.08
CA ALA A 138 0.80 -22.79 -0.78
C ALA A 138 0.46 -22.34 -2.23
N PRO A 139 0.58 -23.23 -3.24
CA PRO A 139 0.10 -22.95 -4.58
C PRO A 139 -1.40 -22.61 -4.61
N ALA A 140 -1.82 -21.98 -5.70
CA ALA A 140 -3.14 -21.41 -5.95
C ALA A 140 -3.58 -20.27 -5.00
N THR A 141 -2.71 -19.78 -4.12
CA THR A 141 -3.02 -18.63 -3.24
C THR A 141 -2.90 -17.29 -3.96
N PHE A 142 -3.71 -16.33 -3.54
CA PHE A 142 -3.62 -14.95 -4.01
C PHE A 142 -2.63 -14.15 -3.15
N ILE A 143 -1.66 -13.54 -3.83
CA ILE A 143 -0.55 -12.81 -3.21
C ILE A 143 -0.45 -11.40 -3.80
N HIS A 144 0.20 -10.50 -3.07
CA HIS A 144 0.44 -9.11 -3.47
C HIS A 144 1.80 -8.65 -2.95
N CYS A 145 2.27 -7.47 -3.37
CA CYS A 145 3.58 -6.94 -2.96
C CYS A 145 4.74 -7.91 -3.19
N ILE A 146 4.92 -8.36 -4.43
CA ILE A 146 5.87 -9.42 -4.78
C ILE A 146 7.21 -8.80 -5.19
N GLU A 147 8.31 -9.34 -4.66
CA GLU A 147 9.67 -9.01 -5.08
C GLU A 147 10.00 -9.68 -6.43
N LEU A 148 10.68 -8.99 -7.34
CA LEU A 148 11.22 -9.63 -8.56
C LEU A 148 12.51 -10.39 -8.26
N GLU A 149 13.32 -9.85 -7.36
CA GLU A 149 14.56 -10.47 -6.90
C GLU A 149 14.58 -10.41 -5.36
N PRO A 150 15.10 -11.45 -4.69
CA PRO A 150 15.15 -11.49 -3.24
C PRO A 150 15.81 -10.25 -2.63
N GLY A 151 15.10 -9.57 -1.72
CA GLY A 151 15.60 -8.42 -0.96
C GLY A 151 15.58 -7.07 -1.69
N LYS A 152 15.15 -7.01 -2.96
CA LYS A 152 14.98 -5.73 -3.68
C LYS A 152 13.72 -4.96 -3.25
N GLY A 153 12.85 -5.57 -2.45
CA GLY A 153 11.56 -5.03 -2.05
C GLY A 153 10.48 -5.25 -3.11
N ALA A 154 9.23 -5.17 -2.67
CA ALA A 154 8.05 -5.41 -3.49
C ALA A 154 7.97 -4.46 -4.71
N GLN A 155 7.76 -5.05 -5.89
CA GLN A 155 7.65 -4.34 -7.18
C GLN A 155 6.34 -4.65 -7.92
N ILE A 156 5.86 -5.90 -7.86
CA ILE A 156 4.63 -6.37 -8.54
C ILE A 156 3.42 -6.29 -7.60
N ALA A 157 2.22 -6.10 -8.19
CA ALA A 157 0.93 -6.14 -7.49
C ALA A 157 0.86 -5.17 -6.29
N ARG A 158 1.11 -3.89 -6.57
CA ARG A 158 1.10 -2.79 -5.56
C ARG A 158 -0.08 -1.82 -5.69
N SER A 159 -0.85 -1.91 -6.76
CA SER A 159 -2.02 -1.06 -6.99
C SER A 159 -3.20 -1.55 -6.14
N ALA A 160 -4.17 -0.66 -5.87
CA ALA A 160 -5.43 -1.05 -5.26
C ALA A 160 -6.09 -2.19 -6.07
N GLY A 161 -6.47 -3.27 -5.40
CA GLY A 161 -7.06 -4.46 -6.01
C GLY A 161 -6.12 -5.26 -6.92
N GLY A 162 -4.84 -4.90 -7.01
CA GLY A 162 -3.85 -5.67 -7.75
C GLY A 162 -3.35 -6.85 -6.93
N TYR A 163 -3.42 -8.06 -7.51
CA TYR A 163 -2.91 -9.30 -6.92
C TYR A 163 -2.30 -10.16 -8.02
N ALA A 164 -1.57 -11.20 -7.62
CA ALA A 164 -1.17 -12.31 -8.48
C ALA A 164 -1.59 -13.63 -7.83
N GLN A 165 -1.63 -14.70 -8.61
CA GLN A 165 -1.87 -16.04 -8.09
C GLN A 165 -0.59 -16.87 -8.24
N LEU A 166 -0.17 -17.54 -7.16
CA LEU A 166 0.96 -18.46 -7.22
C LEU A 166 0.50 -19.75 -7.89
N LEU A 167 0.93 -20.05 -9.11
CA LEU A 167 0.46 -21.24 -9.83
C LEU A 167 1.14 -22.54 -9.37
N GLY A 168 2.44 -22.47 -9.15
CA GLY A 168 3.25 -23.62 -8.77
C GLY A 168 4.68 -23.20 -8.46
N ILE A 169 5.44 -24.13 -7.89
CA ILE A 169 6.86 -23.97 -7.63
C ILE A 169 7.54 -25.07 -8.46
N GLU A 170 8.23 -24.67 -9.52
CA GLU A 170 9.10 -25.57 -10.27
C GLU A 170 10.49 -25.55 -9.63
N ALA A 171 11.08 -26.74 -9.51
CA ALA A 171 12.39 -26.96 -8.89
C ALA A 171 13.52 -26.81 -9.91
#